data_AF-A0A7S2F699-F1
#
_entry.id   AF-A0A7S2F699-F1
#
_cell.length_a   1.000
_cell.length_b   1.000
_cell.length_c   1.000
_cell.angle_alpha   90.00
_cell.angle_beta   90.00
_cell.angle_gamma   90.00
#
_symmetry.space_group_name_H-M   'P 1'
#
loop_
_entity.id
_entity.type
_entity.pdbx_description
1 polymer ?
#
loop_
_entity_poly.entity_id
_entity_poly.type
_entity_poly.pdbx_seq_one_letter_code
_entity_poly.pdbx_strand_id
1 'polypeptide(L)'
;LQARNQVAFSALEELLGWLGNTKGAHVGLFDATNTTRVRRQEIMTRCARTPGIRVAFLESICTDEGILHKNYDMKLQNADYCKWDPEEARKDFQQRVERYEKEYETVEDDEDEGRVSFMKVLNCGEKTVQRCC
;
A
#
# COMPACT_ATOMS: atom_id res chain seq x y z
N LEU A 1 -9.70 11.28 8.90
CA LEU A 1 -9.79 10.56 7.60
C LEU A 1 -9.58 11.52 6.42
N GLN A 2 -10.31 12.64 6.32
CA GLN A 2 -10.17 13.61 5.22
C GLN A 2 -8.74 14.15 5.01
N ALA A 3 -8.05 14.59 6.07
CA ALA A 3 -6.68 15.09 5.94
C ALA A 3 -5.67 14.04 5.42
N ARG A 4 -5.80 12.78 5.85
CA ARG A 4 -4.94 11.68 5.37
C ARG A 4 -5.19 11.36 3.89
N ASN A 5 -6.45 11.35 3.46
CA ASN A 5 -6.79 11.13 2.06
C ASN A 5 -6.29 12.27 1.17
N GLN A 6 -6.40 13.51 1.65
CA GLN A 6 -5.93 14.69 0.93
C GLN A 6 -4.41 14.66 0.73
N VAL A 7 -3.64 14.42 1.80
CA VAL A 7 -2.17 14.30 1.71
C VAL A 7 -1.77 13.17 0.76
N ALA A 8 -2.38 11.99 0.90
CA ALA A 8 -2.04 10.85 0.06
C ALA A 8 -2.36 11.10 -1.42
N PHE A 9 -3.44 11.82 -1.74
CA PHE A 9 -3.73 12.17 -3.13
C PHE A 9 -2.88 13.32 -3.66
N SER A 10 -2.53 14.30 -2.84
CA SER A 10 -1.53 15.31 -3.24
C SER A 10 -0.21 14.65 -3.65
N ALA A 11 0.27 13.68 -2.87
CA ALA A 11 1.46 12.91 -3.21
C ALA A 11 1.30 12.11 -4.51
N LEU A 12 0.10 11.56 -4.79
CA LEU A 12 -0.17 10.88 -6.06
C LEU A 12 -0.14 11.86 -7.25
N GLU A 13 -0.76 13.04 -7.13
CA GLU A 13 -0.73 14.05 -8.21
C GLU A 13 0.71 14.54 -8.47
N GLU A 14 1.52 14.73 -7.42
CA GLU A 14 2.93 15.05 -7.55
C GLU A 14 3.72 13.96 -8.27
N LEU A 15 3.47 12.68 -7.93
CA LEU A 15 4.09 11.53 -8.61
C LEU A 15 3.71 11.46 -10.09
N LEU A 16 2.43 11.66 -10.42
CA LEU A 16 1.95 11.66 -11.80
C LEU A 16 2.51 12.85 -12.59
N GLY A 17 2.59 14.03 -11.96
CA GLY A 17 3.23 15.21 -12.53
C GLY A 17 4.72 14.98 -12.80
N TRP A 18 5.42 14.34 -11.87
CA TRP A 18 6.83 13.97 -12.04
C TRP A 18 7.01 12.97 -13.20
N LEU A 19 6.18 11.92 -13.28
CA LEU A 19 6.24 10.93 -14.36
C LEU A 19 5.94 11.54 -15.73
N GLY A 20 4.95 12.42 -15.83
CA GLY A 20 4.55 13.03 -17.10
C GLY A 20 5.52 14.07 -17.64
N ASN A 21 6.28 14.74 -16.76
CA ASN A 21 7.11 15.89 -17.13
C ASN A 21 8.62 15.66 -17.03
N THR A 22 9.06 14.56 -16.42
CA THR A 22 10.50 14.28 -16.24
C THR A 22 11.02 13.35 -17.32
N LYS A 23 11.94 13.84 -18.15
CA LYS A 23 12.60 13.01 -19.16
C LYS A 23 13.35 11.85 -18.50
N GLY A 24 13.04 10.62 -18.91
CA GLY A 24 13.65 9.40 -18.37
C GLY A 24 12.97 8.84 -17.12
N ALA A 25 11.91 9.47 -16.62
CA ALA A 25 11.05 8.89 -15.59
C ALA A 25 10.09 7.87 -16.23
N HIS A 26 10.11 6.63 -15.74
CA HIS A 26 9.31 5.53 -16.31
C HIS A 26 8.48 4.79 -15.28
N VAL A 27 8.90 4.81 -14.00
CA VAL A 27 8.26 4.06 -12.91
C VAL A 27 8.17 4.95 -11.69
N GLY A 28 6.97 5.02 -11.10
CA GLY A 28 6.70 5.71 -9.86
C GLY A 28 6.18 4.73 -8.81
N LEU A 29 6.66 4.86 -7.57
CA LEU A 29 6.21 4.04 -6.45
C LEU A 29 5.31 4.87 -5.54
N PHE A 30 4.06 4.46 -5.41
CA PHE A 30 3.10 5.08 -4.52
C PHE A 30 2.92 4.23 -3.27
N ASP A 31 3.78 4.45 -2.27
CA ASP A 31 3.78 3.71 -1.01
C ASP A 31 2.71 4.22 -0.05
N ALA A 32 1.65 3.43 0.11
CA ALA A 32 0.60 3.61 1.09
C ALA A 32 -0.12 2.28 1.33
N THR A 33 -0.88 2.18 2.42
CA THR A 33 -1.56 0.92 2.78
C THR A 33 -2.58 0.47 1.73
N ASN A 34 -3.31 1.40 1.10
CA ASN A 34 -4.22 1.14 -0.03
C ASN A 34 -5.11 -0.12 0.13
N THR A 35 -5.56 -0.35 1.35
CA THR A 35 -6.17 -1.62 1.81
C THR A 35 -7.60 -1.83 1.36
N THR A 36 -8.29 -0.81 0.84
CA THR A 36 -9.70 -0.91 0.43
C THR A 36 -9.87 -0.83 -1.08
N ARG A 37 -10.88 -1.53 -1.62
CA ARG A 37 -11.21 -1.53 -3.06
C ARG A 37 -11.55 -0.13 -3.53
N VAL A 38 -12.32 0.62 -2.74
CA VAL A 38 -12.70 2.01 -3.03
C VAL A 38 -11.47 2.90 -3.20
N ARG A 39 -10.47 2.76 -2.33
CA ARG A 39 -9.22 3.53 -2.40
C ARG A 39 -8.44 3.20 -3.67
N ARG A 40 -8.32 1.92 -4.01
CA ARG A 40 -7.63 1.46 -5.23
C ARG A 40 -8.33 1.95 -6.49
N GLN A 41 -9.67 1.90 -6.53
CA GLN A 41 -10.46 2.43 -7.64
C GLN A 41 -10.21 3.93 -7.85
N GLU A 42 -10.13 4.72 -6.77
CA GLU A 42 -9.85 6.16 -6.88
C GLU A 42 -8.42 6.42 -7.40
N ILE A 43 -7.43 5.64 -6.97
CA ILE A 43 -6.06 5.71 -7.49
C ILE A 43 -6.06 5.42 -9.00
N MET A 44 -6.65 4.31 -9.43
CA MET A 44 -6.72 3.95 -10.86
C MET A 44 -7.43 5.02 -11.69
N THR A 45 -8.54 5.56 -11.18
CA THR A 45 -9.31 6.64 -11.82
C THR A 45 -8.48 7.91 -12.00
N ARG A 46 -7.62 8.26 -11.04
CA ARG A 46 -6.71 9.41 -11.16
C ARG A 46 -5.58 9.14 -12.13
N CYS A 47 -4.93 7.99 -12.02
CA CYS A 47 -3.84 7.59 -12.94
C CYS A 47 -4.31 7.54 -14.40
N ALA A 48 -5.55 7.11 -14.66
CA ALA A 48 -6.13 7.07 -16.00
C ALA A 48 -6.24 8.46 -16.67
N ARG A 49 -6.15 9.55 -15.91
CA ARG A 49 -6.14 10.92 -16.45
C ARG A 49 -4.80 11.28 -17.10
N THR A 50 -3.73 10.55 -16.77
CA THR A 50 -2.39 10.77 -17.32
C THR A 50 -2.13 9.77 -18.45
N PRO A 51 -2.04 10.22 -19.71
CA PRO A 51 -1.82 9.33 -20.85
C PRO A 51 -0.54 8.50 -20.70
N GLY A 52 -0.62 7.21 -21.03
CA GLY A 52 0.52 6.29 -21.03
C GLY A 52 0.89 5.71 -19.66
N ILE A 53 0.21 6.11 -18.57
CA ILE A 53 0.41 5.50 -17.25
C ILE A 53 -0.34 4.16 -17.18
N ARG A 54 0.37 3.12 -16.76
CA ARG A 54 -0.19 1.82 -16.36
C ARG A 54 -0.03 1.67 -14.86
N VAL A 55 -1.03 1.11 -14.21
CA VAL A 55 -1.03 0.85 -12.76
C VAL A 55 -0.88 -0.65 -12.52
N ALA A 56 0.01 -1.01 -11.61
CA ALA A 56 0.11 -2.35 -11.06
C ALA A 56 0.18 -2.28 -9.54
N PHE A 57 -0.55 -3.14 -8.84
CA PHE A 57 -0.51 -3.23 -7.38
C PHE A 57 0.53 -4.25 -6.94
N LEU A 58 1.38 -3.87 -5.98
CA LEU A 58 2.24 -4.81 -5.27
C LEU A 58 1.68 -4.99 -3.86
N GLU A 59 1.16 -6.18 -3.58
CA GLU A 59 0.54 -6.51 -2.30
C GLU A 59 1.45 -7.48 -1.53
N SER A 60 1.92 -7.07 -0.36
CA SER A 60 2.69 -7.94 0.55
C SER A 60 1.75 -8.54 1.59
N ILE A 61 1.53 -9.86 1.51
CA ILE A 61 0.68 -10.60 2.44
C ILE A 61 1.59 -11.41 3.37
N CYS A 62 1.45 -11.23 4.68
CA CYS A 62 2.20 -12.01 5.65
C CYS A 62 1.23 -12.64 6.64
N THR A 63 1.26 -13.97 6.72
CA THR A 63 0.46 -14.78 7.66
C THR A 63 1.34 -15.58 8.60
N ASP A 64 2.66 -15.55 8.40
CA ASP A 64 3.62 -16.12 9.34
C ASP A 64 3.79 -15.21 10.56
N GLU A 65 3.33 -15.70 11.72
CA GLU A 65 3.39 -14.98 13.00
C GLU A 65 4.83 -14.63 13.41
N GLY A 66 5.81 -15.48 13.10
CA GLY A 66 7.21 -15.23 13.43
C GLY A 66 7.79 -14.06 12.64
N ILE A 67 7.43 -13.93 11.37
CA ILE A 67 7.79 -12.79 10.52
C ILE A 67 7.05 -11.54 10.97
N LEU A 68 5.75 -11.65 11.27
CA LEU A 68 4.95 -10.54 11.77
C LEU A 68 5.53 -9.94 13.06
N HIS A 69 5.83 -10.76 14.05
CA HIS A 69 6.43 -10.30 15.31
C HIS A 69 7.76 -9.56 15.10
N LYS A 70 8.65 -10.10 14.26
CA LYS A 70 9.92 -9.43 13.94
C LYS A 70 9.70 -8.08 13.25
N ASN A 71 8.73 -8.01 12.33
CA ASN A 71 8.38 -6.76 11.66
C ASN A 71 7.80 -5.74 12.65
N TYR A 72 7.01 -6.20 13.63
CA TYR A 72 6.44 -5.33 14.67
C TYR A 72 7.53 -4.77 15.57
N ASP A 73 8.46 -5.60 16.04
CA ASP A 73 9.58 -5.16 16.88
C ASP A 73 10.43 -4.09 16.16
N MET A 74 10.68 -4.28 14.85
CA MET A 74 11.37 -3.28 14.04
C MET A 74 10.56 -1.98 13.90
N LYS A 75 9.24 -2.05 13.78
CA LYS A 75 8.36 -0.86 13.72
C LYS A 75 8.36 -0.08 15.04
N LEU A 76 8.44 -0.75 16.17
CA LEU A 76 8.49 -0.10 17.49
C LEU A 76 9.81 0.67 17.71
N GLN A 77 10.87 0.34 16.96
CA GLN A 77 12.15 1.06 16.99
C GLN A 77 12.19 2.29 16.06
N ASN A 78 11.20 2.46 15.16
CA ASN A 78 11.17 3.56 14.22
C ASN A 78 10.78 4.89 14.87
N ALA A 79 10.97 5.99 14.12
CA ALA A 79 10.67 7.36 14.56
C ALA A 79 9.25 7.55 15.12
N ASP A 80 8.28 6.73 14.68
CA ASP A 80 6.89 6.77 15.12
C ASP A 80 6.73 6.41 16.62
N TYR A 81 7.57 5.50 17.13
CA TYR A 81 7.42 4.93 18.48
C TYR A 81 8.69 4.98 19.34
N CYS A 82 9.84 5.41 18.79
CA CYS A 82 11.13 5.34 19.48
C CYS A 82 11.24 6.15 20.78
N LYS A 83 10.28 7.04 21.05
CA LYS A 83 10.19 7.85 22.28
C LYS A 83 9.06 7.42 23.22
N TRP A 84 8.27 6.42 22.84
CA TRP A 84 7.15 5.93 23.61
C TRP A 84 7.62 4.87 24.61
N ASP A 85 6.81 4.65 25.65
CA ASP A 85 6.98 3.47 26.47
C ASP A 85 6.77 2.20 25.61
N PRO A 86 7.63 1.16 25.72
CA PRO A 86 7.53 -0.02 24.88
C PRO A 86 6.17 -0.75 24.95
N GLU A 87 5.54 -0.81 26.12
CA GLU A 87 4.25 -1.48 26.29
C GLU A 87 3.11 -0.67 25.68
N GLU A 88 3.13 0.66 25.85
CA GLU A 88 2.16 1.55 25.22
C GLU A 88 2.28 1.56 23.70
N ALA A 89 3.51 1.59 23.19
CA ALA A 89 3.81 1.54 21.76
C ALA A 89 3.31 0.23 21.13
N ARG A 90 3.56 -0.90 21.81
CA ARG A 90 3.08 -2.22 21.36
C ARG A 90 1.56 -2.27 21.33
N LYS A 91 0.90 -1.76 22.36
CA LYS A 91 -0.56 -1.74 22.45
C LYS A 91 -1.20 -0.88 21.35
N ASP A 92 -0.68 0.33 21.12
CA ASP A 92 -1.15 1.21 20.05
C ASP A 92 -0.95 0.57 18.67
N PHE A 93 0.24 0.01 18.43
CA PHE A 93 0.55 -0.67 17.18
C PHE A 93 -0.38 -1.85 16.93
N GLN A 94 -0.66 -2.68 17.96
CA GLN A 94 -1.57 -3.82 17.85
C GLN A 94 -3.01 -3.37 17.53
N GLN A 95 -3.51 -2.34 18.20
CA GLN A 95 -4.83 -1.77 17.87
C GLN A 95 -4.91 -1.24 16.45
N ARG A 96 -3.81 -0.66 15.97
CA ARG A 96 -3.69 -0.18 14.60
C ARG A 96 -3.71 -1.34 13.59
N VAL A 97 -3.02 -2.44 13.86
CA VAL A 97 -3.07 -3.67 13.05
C VAL A 97 -4.49 -4.24 13.01
N GLU A 98 -5.13 -4.45 14.16
CA GLU A 98 -6.50 -4.98 14.25
C GLU A 98 -7.51 -4.14 13.47
N ARG A 99 -7.33 -2.81 13.46
CA ARG A 99 -8.17 -1.92 12.67
C ARG A 99 -7.96 -2.12 11.17
N TYR A 100 -6.71 -2.22 10.72
CA TYR A 100 -6.42 -2.47 9.31
C TYR A 100 -6.96 -3.82 8.86
N GLU A 101 -6.84 -4.87 9.68
CA GLU A 101 -7.38 -6.20 9.36
C GLU A 101 -8.90 -6.18 9.15
N LYS A 102 -9.64 -5.41 9.96
CA LYS A 102 -11.10 -5.28 9.82
C LYS A 102 -11.54 -4.57 8.54
N GLU A 103 -10.72 -3.63 8.06
CA GLU A 103 -11.02 -2.81 6.87
C GLU A 103 -10.30 -3.34 5.62
N TYR A 104 -9.52 -4.43 5.73
CA TYR A 104 -8.68 -4.93 4.65
C TYR A 104 -9.47 -5.72 3.61
N GLU A 105 -9.31 -5.32 2.35
CA GLU A 105 -9.84 -5.98 1.18
C GLU A 105 -8.67 -6.28 0.24
N THR A 106 -8.30 -7.55 0.07
CA THR A 106 -7.23 -7.95 -0.85
C THR A 106 -7.54 -7.54 -2.29
N VAL A 107 -6.51 -7.41 -3.13
CA VAL A 107 -6.69 -7.08 -4.55
C VAL A 107 -7.33 -8.26 -5.28
N GLU A 108 -8.49 -8.08 -5.91
CA GLU A 108 -9.20 -9.18 -6.58
C GLU A 108 -9.26 -9.00 -8.10
N ASP A 109 -9.42 -10.12 -8.81
CA ASP A 109 -9.37 -10.20 -10.27
C ASP A 109 -10.43 -9.38 -11.02
N ASP A 110 -11.54 -9.04 -10.37
CA ASP A 110 -12.66 -8.27 -10.89
C ASP A 110 -12.48 -6.74 -10.75
N GLU A 111 -11.40 -6.27 -10.11
CA GLU A 111 -11.08 -4.84 -10.05
C GLU A 111 -10.75 -4.26 -11.45
N ASP A 112 -11.02 -2.97 -11.65
CA ASP A 112 -10.84 -2.27 -12.93
C ASP A 112 -11.49 -2.97 -14.13
N GLU A 113 -12.72 -3.45 -13.96
CA GLU A 113 -13.46 -4.19 -15.00
C GLU A 113 -12.70 -5.43 -15.48
N GLY A 114 -11.94 -6.07 -14.58
CA GLY A 114 -11.15 -7.27 -14.87
C GLY A 114 -9.76 -6.99 -15.46
N ARG A 115 -9.37 -5.72 -15.60
CA ARG A 115 -8.09 -5.30 -16.20
C ARG A 115 -6.99 -5.00 -15.18
N VAL A 116 -7.29 -5.15 -13.89
CA VAL A 116 -6.29 -4.94 -12.82
C VAL A 116 -5.02 -5.76 -13.06
N SER A 117 -3.87 -5.11 -12.86
CA SER A 117 -2.56 -5.76 -12.82
C SER A 117 -2.07 -5.77 -11.38
N PHE A 118 -1.64 -6.92 -10.88
CA PHE A 118 -1.10 -7.01 -9.53
C PHE A 118 -0.13 -8.17 -9.35
N MET A 119 0.72 -8.04 -8.34
CA MET A 119 1.54 -9.10 -7.77
C MET A 119 1.30 -9.15 -6.26
N LYS A 120 0.87 -10.31 -5.78
CA LYS A 120 0.81 -10.64 -4.36
C LYS A 120 2.05 -11.43 -3.99
N VAL A 121 2.79 -10.97 -2.99
CA VAL A 121 3.96 -11.65 -2.43
C VAL A 121 3.59 -12.13 -1.04
N LEU A 122 3.54 -13.45 -0.86
CA LEU A 122 3.17 -14.09 0.39
C LEU A 122 4.41 -14.44 1.21
N ASN A 123 4.37 -14.17 2.52
CA ASN A 123 5.36 -14.53 3.53
C ASN A 123 6.81 -14.28 3.04
N CYS A 124 7.12 -13.03 2.69
CA CYS A 124 8.47 -12.64 2.22
C CYS A 124 8.97 -13.40 0.98
N GLY A 125 8.06 -13.87 0.11
CA GLY A 125 8.40 -14.47 -1.18
C GLY A 125 8.30 -15.99 -1.23
N GLU A 126 7.79 -16.64 -0.18
CA GLU A 126 7.48 -18.09 -0.19
C GLU A 126 6.55 -18.47 -1.34
N LYS A 127 5.60 -17.58 -1.67
CA LYS A 127 4.67 -17.75 -2.79
C LYS A 127 4.38 -16.41 -3.44
N THR A 128 4.17 -16.42 -4.74
CA THR A 128 3.66 -15.27 -5.49
C THR A 128 2.39 -15.63 -6.24
N VAL A 129 1.49 -14.66 -6.38
CA VAL A 129 0.30 -14.73 -7.24
C VAL A 129 0.32 -13.46 -8.09
N GLN A 130 0.23 -13.61 -9.41
CA GLN A 130 0.34 -12.47 -10.33
C GLN A 130 -0.75 -12.51 -11.39
N ARG A 131 -1.17 -11.31 -11.81
CA ARG A 131 -2.16 -11.12 -12.87
C ARG A 131 -1.72 -9.96 -13.76
N CYS A 132 -1.69 -10.20 -15.08
CA CYS A 132 -1.40 -9.17 -16.08
C CYS A 132 -0.08 -8.41 -15.82
N CYS A 133 0.94 -9.12 -15.29
CA CYS A 133 2.30 -8.62 -15.05
C CYS A 133 3.28 -9.19 -16.08
#